data_AF-A0A7J3B9D2-F1
#
_entry.id   AF-A0A7J3B9D2-F1
#
_cell.length_a   1.000
_cell.length_b   1.000
_cell.length_c   1.000
_cell.angle_alpha   90.00
_cell.angle_beta   90.00
_cell.angle_gamma   90.00
#
_symmetry.space_group_name_H-M   'P 1'
#
loop_
_entity.id
_entity.type
_entity.pdbx_description
1 polymer ?
#
loop_
_entity_poly.entity_id
_entity_poly.type
_entity_poly.pdbx_seq_one_letter_code
_entity_poly.pdbx_strand_id
1 'polypeptide(L)' 'MEEVDICAKCGKMIPMTTNRSLFTCPRCGSHSIMTVPLKDYEKVVQKLQENCGLSKEKTRKKKK' A
#
# COMPACT_ATOMS: atom_id res chain seq x y z
N MET A 1 -18.54 -12.49 4.40
CA MET A 1 -17.08 -12.40 4.26
C MET A 1 -16.72 -10.95 4.47
N GLU A 2 -15.82 -10.65 5.41
CA GLU A 2 -15.39 -9.26 5.64
C GLU A 2 -14.37 -8.86 4.59
N GLU A 3 -14.60 -7.73 3.94
CA GLU A 3 -13.74 -7.17 2.89
C GLU A 3 -13.31 -5.76 3.28
N VAL A 4 -12.08 -5.40 2.93
CA VAL A 4 -11.50 -4.09 3.23
C VAL A 4 -10.91 -3.49 1.96
N ASP A 5 -11.12 -2.19 1.80
CA ASP A 5 -10.45 -1.43 0.75
C ASP A 5 -9.04 -1.08 1.19
N ILE A 6 -8.07 -1.34 0.34
CA ILE A 6 -6.67 -1.00 0.54
C ILE A 6 -6.13 -0.30 -0.70
N CYS A 7 -5.06 0.47 -0.55
CA CYS A 7 -4.37 1.01 -1.70
C CYS A 7 -3.56 -0.07 -2.42
N ALA A 8 -3.76 -0.19 -3.73
CA ALA A 8 -3.12 -1.18 -4.58
C ALA A 8 -1.59 -1.00 -4.73
N LYS A 9 -1.03 0.14 -4.31
CA LYS A 9 0.42 0.38 -4.27
C LYS A 9 1.02 0.13 -2.89
N CYS A 10 0.46 0.80 -1.88
CA CYS A 10 1.09 0.91 -0.55
C CYS A 10 0.53 -0.11 0.46
N GLY A 11 -0.56 -0.81 0.12
CA GLY A 11 -1.29 -1.72 1.01
C GLY A 11 -2.00 -1.02 2.18
N LYS A 12 -2.15 0.31 2.13
CA LYS A 12 -2.77 1.06 3.23
C LYS A 12 -4.28 0.88 3.20
N MET A 13 -4.88 0.50 4.34
CA MET A 13 -6.32 0.46 4.50
C MET A 13 -6.96 1.82 4.25
N ILE A 14 -8.10 1.77 3.57
CA ILE A 14 -8.95 2.90 3.21
C ILE A 14 -10.20 2.77 4.07
N PRO A 15 -10.51 3.77 4.92
CA PRO A 15 -11.74 3.73 5.69
C PRO A 15 -12.95 3.78 4.76
N MET A 16 -13.98 2.99 5.06
CA MET A 16 -15.23 2.86 4.28
C MET A 16 -15.92 4.20 4.01
N THR A 17 -15.66 5.22 4.82
CA THR A 17 -16.18 6.59 4.65
C THR A 17 -15.49 7.38 3.54
N THR A 18 -14.40 6.85 2.96
CA THR A 18 -13.63 7.57 1.96
C THR A 18 -14.22 7.35 0.56
N ASN A 19 -14.52 8.44 -0.13
CA ASN A 19 -14.95 8.39 -1.52
C ASN A 19 -13.86 7.77 -2.40
N ARG A 20 -14.13 6.56 -2.92
CA ARG A 20 -13.18 5.81 -3.76
C ARG A 20 -12.67 6.63 -4.95
N SER A 21 -13.53 7.46 -5.55
CA SER A 21 -13.19 8.31 -6.70
C SER A 21 -12.28 9.50 -6.37
N LEU A 22 -12.18 9.89 -5.10
CA LEU A 22 -11.36 11.03 -4.64
C LEU A 22 -10.20 10.59 -3.74
N PHE A 23 -10.10 9.30 -3.48
CA PHE A 23 -9.07 8.76 -2.61
C PHE A 23 -7.68 8.96 -3.22
N THR A 24 -6.75 9.41 -2.40
CA THR A 24 -5.32 9.48 -2.71
C THR A 24 -4.55 8.87 -1.53
N CYS A 25 -3.78 7.79 -1.74
CA CYS A 25 -3.01 7.17 -0.64
C CYS A 25 -2.01 8.18 -0.09
N PRO A 26 -2.08 8.60 1.18
CA PRO A 26 -1.16 9.59 1.75
C PRO A 26 0.28 9.06 1.87
N ARG A 27 0.48 7.75 1.69
CA ARG A 27 1.79 7.10 1.76
C ARG A 27 2.53 7.09 0.43
N CYS A 28 1.81 7.00 -0.70
CA CYS A 28 2.41 6.81 -2.02
C CYS A 28 1.80 7.68 -3.14
N GLY A 29 0.80 8.52 -2.83
CA GLY A 29 0.10 9.37 -3.79
C GLY A 29 -0.78 8.63 -4.79
N SER A 30 -1.01 7.32 -4.62
CA SER A 30 -1.79 6.54 -5.58
C SER A 30 -3.30 6.70 -5.38
N HIS A 31 -4.03 6.78 -6.49
CA HIS A 31 -5.50 6.78 -6.52
C HIS A 31 -6.06 5.36 -6.72
N SER A 32 -5.19 4.36 -6.87
CA SER A 32 -5.59 2.97 -7.10
C SER A 32 -6.02 2.29 -5.80
N ILE A 33 -7.27 1.86 -5.78
CA ILE A 33 -7.90 1.12 -4.69
C ILE A 33 -8.06 -0.34 -5.11
N MET A 34 -7.88 -1.24 -4.16
CA MET A 34 -8.12 -2.67 -4.30
C MET A 34 -8.91 -3.16 -3.09
N THR A 35 -9.99 -3.87 -3.34
CA THR A 35 -10.78 -4.52 -2.30
C THR A 35 -10.19 -5.91 -2.07
N VAL A 36 -9.88 -6.25 -0.82
CA VAL A 36 -9.37 -7.57 -0.45
C VAL A 36 -10.15 -8.15 0.72
N PRO A 37 -10.33 -9.48 0.76
CA PRO A 37 -10.93 -10.12 1.92
C PRO A 37 -9.98 -9.99 3.11
N LEU A 38 -10.53 -9.72 4.30
CA LEU A 38 -9.77 -9.38 5.51
C LEU A 38 -8.80 -10.51 5.91
N LYS A 39 -9.13 -11.76 5.59
CA LYS A 39 -8.26 -12.95 5.75
C LYS A 39 -6.97 -12.89 4.94
N ASP A 40 -6.97 -12.22 3.79
CA ASP A 40 -5.82 -12.11 2.88
C ASP A 40 -5.12 -10.74 3.02
N TYR A 41 -5.68 -9.82 3.80
CA TYR A 41 -5.16 -8.47 3.99
C TYR A 41 -3.66 -8.46 4.35
N GLU A 42 -3.26 -9.20 5.38
CA GLU A 42 -1.85 -9.21 5.82
C GLU A 42 -0.91 -9.73 4.73
N LYS A 43 -1.30 -10.79 4.02
CA LYS A 43 -0.52 -11.39 2.95
C LYS A 43 -0.38 -10.44 1.76
N VAL A 44 -1.46 -9.78 1.38
CA VAL A 44 -1.47 -8.81 0.28
C VAL A 44 -0.64 -7.58 0.64
N VAL A 45 -0.80 -7.05 1.87
CA VAL A 45 -0.03 -5.89 2.34
C VAL A 45 1.46 -6.19 2.41
N GLN A 46 1.88 -7.36 2.90
CA GLN A 46 3.29 -7.74 2.88
C GLN A 46 3.86 -7.75 1.45
N LYS A 47 3.15 -8.36 0.49
CA LYS A 47 3.59 -8.42 -0.91
C LYS A 47 3.62 -7.05 -1.60
N LEU A 48 2.67 -6.18 -1.25
CA LEU A 48 2.65 -4.80 -1.74
C LEU A 48 3.77 -3.97 -1.12
N GLN A 49 4.06 -4.12 0.18
CA GLN A 49 5.14 -3.38 0.84
C GLN A 49 6.53 -3.78 0.33
N GLU A 50 6.72 -5.06 -0.03
CA GLU A 50 7.94 -5.55 -0.67
C GLU A 50 8.15 -4.90 -2.05
N ASN A 51 7.08 -4.71 -2.83
CA ASN A 51 7.12 -4.04 -4.13
C ASN A 51 7.11 -2.51 -4.05
N CYS A 52 6.53 -1.93 -3.00
CA CYS A 52 6.35 -0.49 -2.87
C CYS A 52 7.65 0.24 -2.53
N GLY A 53 8.80 -0.42 -2.66
CA GLY A 53 10.09 0.25 -2.79
C GLY A 53 10.27 1.32 -1.73
N LEU A 54 10.29 0.93 -0.46
CA LEU A 54 11.28 1.54 0.42
C LEU A 54 12.61 1.29 -0.28
N SER A 55 13.01 2.21 -1.14
CA SER A 55 14.40 2.48 -1.44
C SER A 55 14.99 2.81 -0.07
N LYS A 56 15.32 1.77 0.70
CA LYS A 56 16.48 1.83 1.56
C LYS A 56 17.63 1.90 0.58
N GLU A 57 17.84 3.10 0.05
CA GLU A 57 19.12 3.56 -0.44
C GLU A 57 20.05 3.53 0.78
N LYS A 58 20.46 2.30 1.11
CA LYS A 58 21.50 1.98 2.08
C LYS A 58 22.55 1.19 1.33
N THR A 59 23.12 1.80 0.31
CA THR A 59 24.53 1.61 -0.03
C THR A 59 25.27 2.88 0.33
N ARG A 60 25.46 3.05 1.64
CA ARG A 60 26.54 3.85 2.21
C ARG A 60 27.88 3.30 1.69
N LYS A 61 28.72 4.20 1.18
CA LYS A 61 30.21 4.19 1.15
C LYS A 61 30.93 3.28 0.12
N LYS A 62 31.72 3.90 -0.77
CA LYS A 62 33.16 4.15 -0.50
C LYS A 62 33.76 5.18 -1.48
N LYS A 63 34.47 6.14 -0.90
CA LYS A 63 35.52 6.98 -1.50
C LYS A 63 36.32 6.20 -2.55
N LYS A 64 36.58 6.82 -3.69
CA LYS A 64 37.81 6.62 -4.45
C LYS A 64 38.40 7.99 -4.74
#